data_AF-A0A9E4HD20-F1
#
_entry.id   AF-A0A9E4HD20-F1
#
_cell.length_a   1.000
_cell.length_b   1.000
_cell.length_c   1.000
_cell.angle_alpha   90.00
_cell.angle_beta   90.00
_cell.angle_gamma   90.00
#
_symmetry.space_group_name_H-M   'P 1'
#
loop_
_entity.id
_entity.type
_entity.pdbx_description
1 polymer ?
#
loop_
_entity_poly.entity_id
_entity_poly.type
_entity_poly.pdbx_seq_one_letter_code
_entity_poly.pdbx_strand_id
1 'polypeptide(L)' 'MKIHRVVVALFVSDSQPTNASSSDILIGVASWNASKYVGIHTIGLGDDQDENLLRSPAEQNGGTSVRK' A
#
# COMPACT_ATOMS: atom_id res chain seq x y z
N MET A 1 19.65 22.83 -10.99
CA MET A 1 18.35 22.13 -10.79
C MET A 1 18.64 20.69 -10.41
N LYS A 2 18.28 20.25 -9.19
CA LYS A 2 18.48 18.85 -8.76
C LYS A 2 17.23 18.04 -9.14
N ILE A 3 17.37 17.05 -10.01
CA ILE A 3 16.31 16.08 -10.30
C ILE A 3 16.17 15.18 -9.06
N HIS A 4 15.01 15.20 -8.42
CA HIS A 4 14.70 14.28 -7.34
C HIS A 4 13.97 13.09 -7.95
N ARG A 5 14.56 11.89 -7.83
CA ARG A 5 13.87 10.66 -8.21
C ARG A 5 12.77 10.39 -7.19
N VAL A 6 11.54 10.33 -7.68
CA VAL A 6 10.39 9.84 -6.90
C VAL A 6 10.24 8.36 -7.21
N VAL A 7 10.24 7.53 -6.16
CA VAL A 7 9.99 6.09 -6.27
C VAL A 7 8.57 5.82 -5.80
N VAL A 8 7.84 5.03 -6.60
CA VAL A 8 6.44 4.71 -6.35
C VAL A 8 6.23 3.21 -6.43
N ALA A 9 5.44 2.66 -5.51
CA ALA A 9 4.93 1.30 -5.53
C ALA A 9 3.42 1.31 -5.80
N LEU A 10 2.97 0.41 -6.67
CA LEU A 10 1.55 0.16 -6.95
C LEU A 10 1.21 -1.26 -6.48
N PHE A 11 0.22 -1.37 -5.60
CA PHE A 11 -0.27 -2.64 -5.09
C PHE A 11 -1.72 -2.86 -5.53
N VAL A 12 -2.02 -4.05 -6.05
CA VAL A 12 -3.35 -4.40 -6.57
C VAL A 12 -3.77 -5.72 -5.96
N SER A 13 -4.99 -5.79 -5.42
CA SER A 13 -5.55 -7.01 -4.83
C SER A 13 -7.06 -7.08 -5.05
N ASP A 14 -7.58 -8.28 -5.27
CA ASP A 14 -9.01 -8.58 -5.39
C ASP A 14 -9.61 -9.25 -4.15
N SER A 15 -8.76 -9.71 -3.23
CA SER A 15 -9.19 -10.47 -2.06
C SER A 15 -8.42 -10.10 -0.79
N GLN A 16 -8.83 -10.75 0.31
CA GLN A 16 -8.12 -10.81 1.57
C GLN A 16 -6.77 -11.56 1.44
N PRO A 17 -5.77 -11.26 2.28
CA PRO A 17 -4.55 -12.05 2.37
C PRO A 17 -4.81 -13.44 2.97
N THR A 18 -4.18 -14.48 2.41
CA THR A 18 -4.36 -15.88 2.85
C THR A 18 -3.21 -16.42 3.71
N ASN A 19 -2.08 -15.71 3.76
CA ASN A 19 -0.83 -16.22 4.34
C ASN A 19 -0.28 -15.37 5.49
N ALA A 20 -0.94 -14.27 5.85
CA ALA A 20 -0.59 -13.40 6.97
C ALA A 20 -1.82 -12.58 7.37
N SER A 21 -1.87 -12.10 8.62
CA SER A 21 -2.89 -11.14 9.03
C SER A 21 -2.61 -9.77 8.40
N SER A 22 -3.66 -8.99 8.17
CA SER A 22 -3.54 -7.63 7.63
C SER A 22 -2.68 -6.73 8.52
N SER A 23 -2.75 -6.89 9.84
CA SER A 23 -1.88 -6.18 10.79
C SER A 23 -0.40 -6.51 10.60
N ASP A 24 -0.05 -7.77 10.39
CA ASP A 24 1.34 -8.17 10.18
C ASP A 24 1.90 -7.58 8.89
N ILE A 25 1.07 -7.56 7.84
CA ILE A 25 1.45 -6.95 6.55
C ILE A 25 1.67 -5.45 6.71
N LEU A 26 0.76 -4.74 7.39
CA LEU A 26 0.90 -3.29 7.61
C LEU A 26 2.15 -2.94 8.42
N ILE A 27 2.45 -3.71 9.48
CA ILE A 27 3.70 -3.55 10.25
C ILE A 27 4.92 -3.78 9.36
N GLY A 28 4.88 -4.83 8.53
CA GLY A 28 5.94 -5.14 7.56
C GLY A 28 6.16 -4.03 6.55
N VAL A 29 5.09 -3.47 5.97
CA VAL A 29 5.15 -2.35 5.02
C VAL A 29 5.71 -1.10 5.67
N ALA A 30 5.22 -0.73 6.87
CA ALA A 30 5.72 0.43 7.61
C ALA A 30 7.21 0.31 7.94
N SER A 31 7.64 -0.86 8.45
CA SER A 31 9.03 -1.15 8.75
C SER A 31 9.91 -1.10 7.50
N TRP A 32 9.45 -1.68 6.40
CA TRP A 32 10.18 -1.68 5.15
C TRP A 32 10.33 -0.26 4.57
N ASN A 33 9.30 0.59 4.66
CA ASN A 33 9.31 1.91 4.03
C ASN A 33 9.91 3.03 4.91
N ALA A 34 10.18 2.77 6.19
CA ALA A 34 10.58 3.77 7.18
C ALA A 34 11.76 4.68 6.77
N SER A 35 12.70 4.18 5.97
CA SER A 35 13.86 4.94 5.47
C SER A 35 13.88 5.14 3.96
N LYS A 36 12.90 4.58 3.24
CA LYS A 36 12.88 4.57 1.77
C LYS A 36 12.00 5.68 1.20
N TYR A 37 10.97 6.11 1.94
CA TYR A 37 10.04 7.17 1.53
C TYR A 37 9.41 6.90 0.15
N VAL A 38 9.10 5.63 -0.15
CA VAL A 38 8.42 5.24 -1.39
C VAL A 38 6.95 5.65 -1.30
N GLY A 39 6.42 6.30 -2.34
CA GLY A 39 4.99 6.56 -2.45
C GLY A 39 4.22 5.27 -2.70
N ILE A 40 3.17 4.97 -1.94
CA ILE A 40 2.39 3.73 -2.11
C ILE A 40 0.98 4.05 -2.60
N HIS A 41 0.59 3.49 -3.75
CA HIS A 41 -0.78 3.55 -4.25
C HIS A 41 -1.37 2.16 -4.27
N THR A 42 -2.67 2.06 -4.02
CA THR A 42 -3.37 0.79 -3.98
C THR A 42 -4.61 0.80 -4.85
N ILE A 43 -4.88 -0.35 -5.47
CA ILE A 43 -6.11 -0.60 -6.23
C ILE A 43 -6.73 -1.87 -5.69
N GLY A 44 -7.94 -1.74 -5.20
CA GLY A 44 -8.76 -2.86 -4.81
C GLY A 44 -9.75 -3.23 -5.92
N LEU A 45 -9.88 -4.52 -6.21
CA LEU A 45 -10.81 -5.05 -7.21
C LEU A 45 -11.95 -5.81 -6.53
N GLY A 46 -13.19 -5.47 -6.88
CA GLY A 46 -14.37 -6.17 -6.38
C GLY A 46 -14.70 -5.87 -4.90
N ASP A 47 -15.49 -6.77 -4.31
CA ASP A 47 -16.12 -6.56 -3.00
C ASP A 47 -15.42 -7.31 -1.85
N ASP A 48 -14.61 -8.33 -2.17
CA ASP A 48 -13.98 -9.22 -1.19
C ASP A 48 -12.60 -8.73 -0.71
N GLN A 49 -12.17 -7.57 -1.20
CA GLN A 49 -10.89 -6.94 -0.87
C GLN A 49 -10.79 -6.53 0.60
N ASP A 50 -9.56 -6.49 1.12
CA ASP A 50 -9.30 -5.88 2.43
C ASP A 50 -9.09 -4.37 2.27
N GLU A 51 -10.17 -3.60 2.47
CA GLU A 51 -10.12 -2.14 2.34
C GLU A 51 -9.11 -1.50 3.30
N ASN A 52 -8.98 -2.00 4.53
CA ASN A 52 -8.05 -1.42 5.50
C ASN A 52 -6.60 -1.69 5.12
N LEU A 53 -6.32 -2.92 4.64
CA LEU A 53 -5.00 -3.30 4.14
C LEU A 53 -4.58 -2.49 2.91
N LEU A 54 -5.53 -2.11 2.05
CA LEU A 54 -5.25 -1.31 0.87
C LEU A 54 -5.18 0.20 1.17
N ARG A 55 -6.09 0.72 2.00
CA ARG A 55 -6.19 2.16 2.28
C ARG A 55 -5.08 2.67 3.20
N SER A 56 -4.78 1.94 4.27
CA SER A 56 -3.80 2.37 5.28
C SER A 56 -2.39 2.64 4.72
N PRO A 57 -1.76 1.73 3.94
CA PRO A 57 -0.41 1.97 3.45
C PRO A 57 -0.40 3.07 2.39
N ALA A 58 -1.49 3.29 1.65
CA ALA A 58 -1.56 4.39 0.70
C ALA A 58 -1.57 5.76 1.40
N GLU A 59 -2.46 5.93 2.38
CA GLU A 59 -2.59 7.19 3.14
C GLU A 59 -1.32 7.52 3.92
N GLN A 60 -0.71 6.52 4.56
CA GLN A 60 0.49 6.70 5.38
C GLN A 60 1.76 7.01 4.57
N ASN A 61 1.77 6.68 3.27
CA ASN A 61 2.95 6.82 2.41
C ASN A 61 2.70 7.78 1.24
N GLY A 62 1.78 8.73 1.39
CA GLY A 62 1.59 9.83 0.44
C GLY A 62 1.02 9.44 -0.92
N GLY A 63 0.33 8.29 -1.02
CA GLY A 63 -0.38 7.90 -2.23
C GLY A 63 -1.89 7.83 -2.04
N THR A 64 -2.56 7.02 -2.86
CA THR A 64 -4.04 6.97 -2.93
C THR A 64 -4.51 5.53 -3.08
N SER A 65 -5.63 5.21 -2.43
CA SER A 65 -6.35 3.96 -2.59
C SER A 65 -7.59 4.18 -3.46
N VAL A 66 -7.82 3.27 -4.40
CA VAL A 66 -8.99 3.30 -5.29
C VAL A 66 -9.64 1.91 -5.31
N ARG A 67 -10.97 1.86 -5.24
CA ARG A 67 -11.76 0.64 -5.45
C ARG A 67 -12.30 0.61 -6.89
N LYS A 68 -12.32 -0.57 -7.50
CA LYS A 68 -12.80 -0.81 -8.87
C LYS A 68 -13.71 -2.02 -8.95
#